data_AF-A0A918TZL6-F1
#
_entry.id   AF-A0A918TZL6-F1
#
_cell.length_a   1.000
_cell.length_b   1.000
_cell.length_c   1.000
_cell.angle_alpha   90.00
_cell.angle_beta   90.00
_cell.angle_gamma   90.00
#
_symmetry.space_group_name_H-M   'P 1'
#
loop_
_entity.id
_entity.type
_entity.pdbx_description
1 polymer ?
#
loop_
_entity_poly.entity_id
_entity_poly.type
_entity_poly.pdbx_seq_one_letter_code
_entity_poly.pdbx_strand_id
1 'polypeptide(L)'
;MGSLRNPIGPLPSSIYWRRRAVALGLLGLLVLLAVWLLTMGGGDGSEGSQSEGSNGPADTTITPGPTPSGPHSGERPGGRDDARNGGTSGAGTGSGSAGGAGTGGGAGGAGAAAGGFGGGAGLAVSGDGKPVAAGSTLPDCTSGAVKVSVRSVKASYGPGEKPKFELVVQNSGGSACKVNFGATAALLKITDSKGEEHVWASDDCPRGTGAVHFEVPGSGETKRTLEWDRKRSAPRCATPAGSPAAAPGTYRVEVKVAGVTERTEFVLEKS
;
A
#
# COMPACT_ATOMS: atom_id res chain seq x y z
N MET A 1 -5.15 -43.98 -45.07
CA MET A 1 -3.81 -43.48 -45.47
C MET A 1 -3.72 -42.05 -44.94
N GLY A 2 -3.03 -41.84 -43.81
CA GLY A 2 -1.70 -41.17 -43.75
C GLY A 2 -1.87 -39.66 -43.94
N SER A 3 -1.30 -38.72 -43.19
CA SER A 3 -0.16 -38.68 -42.28
C SER A 3 -0.20 -37.23 -41.75
N LEU A 4 -0.16 -36.99 -40.43
CA LEU A 4 1.02 -36.41 -39.77
C LEU A 4 1.87 -35.53 -40.69
N ARG A 5 1.82 -34.19 -40.51
CA ARG A 5 2.93 -33.23 -40.69
C ARG A 5 2.41 -31.80 -40.60
N ASN A 6 2.48 -31.23 -39.39
CA ASN A 6 3.00 -29.87 -39.28
C ASN A 6 3.81 -29.75 -37.98
N PRO A 7 5.14 -29.62 -38.06
CA PRO A 7 6.01 -29.65 -36.89
C PRO A 7 5.92 -28.34 -36.10
N ILE A 8 5.73 -28.48 -34.79
CA ILE A 8 6.04 -27.45 -33.80
C ILE A 8 7.55 -27.19 -33.84
N GLY A 9 7.94 -25.98 -34.24
CA GLY A 9 9.31 -25.50 -34.08
C GLY A 9 9.71 -25.51 -32.59
N PRO A 10 10.97 -25.80 -32.26
CA PRO A 10 11.39 -25.99 -30.88
C PRO A 10 11.28 -24.67 -30.09
N LEU A 11 10.37 -24.64 -29.11
CA LEU A 11 10.48 -23.69 -28.00
C LEU A 11 11.85 -23.91 -27.34
N PRO A 12 12.55 -22.84 -26.91
CA PRO A 12 13.93 -22.94 -26.45
C PRO A 12 14.08 -24.01 -25.37
N SER A 13 14.76 -25.11 -25.75
CA SER A 13 14.99 -26.30 -24.93
C SER A 13 15.69 -25.97 -23.60
N SER A 14 16.34 -24.81 -23.53
CA SER A 14 17.09 -24.33 -22.37
C SER A 14 16.23 -24.08 -21.14
N ILE A 15 14.98 -23.61 -21.24
CA ILE A 15 14.14 -23.32 -20.05
C ILE A 15 13.60 -24.63 -19.45
N TYR A 16 13.24 -25.59 -20.30
CA TYR A 16 12.78 -26.90 -19.86
C TYR A 16 13.90 -27.71 -19.21
N TRP A 17 15.08 -27.73 -19.82
CA TRP A 17 16.24 -28.40 -19.26
C TRP A 17 16.73 -27.73 -17.97
N ARG A 18 16.65 -26.40 -17.84
CA ARG A 18 16.97 -25.70 -16.58
C ARG A 18 16.01 -26.06 -15.45
N ARG A 19 14.68 -26.08 -15.70
CA ARG A 19 13.71 -26.46 -14.67
C ARG A 19 13.82 -27.94 -14.28
N ARG A 20 14.09 -28.83 -15.24
CA ARG A 20 14.34 -30.26 -14.96
C ARG A 20 15.68 -30.50 -14.26
N ALA A 21 16.74 -29.79 -14.60
CA ALA A 21 18.02 -29.89 -13.90
C ALA A 21 17.90 -29.42 -12.44
N VAL A 22 17.17 -28.32 -12.19
CA VAL A 22 16.89 -27.84 -10.84
C VAL A 22 16.02 -28.84 -10.07
N ALA A 23 14.98 -29.39 -10.69
CA ALA A 23 14.13 -30.41 -10.05
C ALA A 23 14.91 -31.69 -9.71
N LEU A 24 15.76 -32.18 -10.62
CA LEU A 24 16.61 -33.36 -10.37
C LEU A 24 17.67 -33.08 -9.30
N GLY A 25 18.25 -31.87 -9.26
CA GLY A 25 19.20 -31.47 -8.21
C GLY A 25 18.55 -31.42 -6.82
N LEU A 26 17.36 -30.83 -6.70
CA LEU A 26 16.61 -30.81 -5.44
C LEU A 26 16.22 -32.22 -4.97
N LEU A 27 15.82 -33.08 -5.90
CA LEU A 27 15.45 -34.46 -5.59
C LEU A 27 16.68 -35.28 -5.15
N GLY A 28 17.83 -35.10 -5.81
CA GLY A 28 19.10 -35.69 -5.38
C GLY A 28 19.54 -35.22 -4.00
N LEU A 29 19.38 -33.93 -3.69
CA LEU A 29 19.73 -33.35 -2.39
C LEU A 29 18.82 -33.88 -1.27
N LEU A 30 17.52 -34.05 -1.53
CA LEU A 30 16.60 -34.70 -0.59
C LEU A 30 16.95 -36.16 -0.34
N VAL A 31 17.35 -36.92 -1.37
CA VAL A 31 17.79 -38.31 -1.22
C VAL A 31 19.08 -38.39 -0.42
N LEU A 32 20.06 -37.51 -0.69
CA LEU A 32 21.29 -37.44 0.10
C LEU A 32 21.02 -37.10 1.56
N LEU A 33 20.08 -36.17 1.83
CA LEU A 33 19.70 -35.80 3.19
C LEU A 33 18.97 -36.94 3.91
N ALA A 34 18.11 -37.68 3.23
CA ALA A 34 17.45 -38.86 3.77
C ALA A 34 18.45 -39.99 4.07
N VAL A 35 19.39 -40.25 3.15
CA VAL A 35 20.47 -41.22 3.38
C VAL A 35 21.35 -40.78 4.54
N TRP A 36 21.69 -39.49 4.64
CA TRP A 36 22.43 -38.95 5.77
C TRP A 36 21.69 -39.14 7.10
N LEU A 37 20.38 -38.86 7.14
CA LEU A 37 19.55 -39.08 8.33
C LEU A 37 19.49 -40.56 8.73
N LEU A 38 19.35 -41.46 7.76
CA LEU A 38 19.26 -42.91 7.99
C LEU A 38 20.62 -43.54 8.33
N THR A 39 21.72 -42.92 7.94
CA THR A 39 23.08 -43.40 8.23
C THR A 39 23.67 -42.82 9.52
N MET A 40 23.18 -41.65 9.99
CA MET A 40 23.53 -41.09 11.31
C MET A 40 22.52 -41.41 12.42
N GLY A 41 21.32 -41.91 12.12
CA GLY A 41 20.26 -42.18 13.08
C GLY A 41 20.27 -43.60 13.68
N GLY A 42 21.43 -44.10 14.09
CA GLY A 42 21.58 -45.40 14.76
C GLY A 42 22.39 -45.31 16.05
N GLY A 43 21.70 -45.30 17.20
CA GLY A 43 22.26 -45.39 18.56
C GLY A 43 21.25 -44.83 19.58
N ASP A 44 20.41 -45.65 20.22
CA ASP A 44 20.68 -46.40 21.46
C ASP A 44 20.78 -45.48 22.70
N GLY A 45 19.90 -45.68 23.70
CA GLY A 45 20.27 -45.40 25.10
C GLY A 45 19.17 -44.91 26.04
N SER A 46 18.30 -45.83 26.48
CA SER A 46 17.78 -46.08 27.85
C SER A 46 17.34 -44.98 28.85
N GLU A 47 16.23 -45.31 29.51
CA GLU A 47 15.68 -44.76 30.77
C GLU A 47 16.70 -44.57 31.91
N GLY A 48 16.42 -43.58 32.77
CA GLY A 48 17.12 -43.39 34.05
C GLY A 48 16.46 -42.32 34.91
N SER A 49 15.82 -42.76 35.99
CA SER A 49 15.16 -41.98 37.03
C SER A 49 16.12 -41.42 38.09
N GLN A 50 15.62 -40.43 38.84
CA GLN A 50 15.93 -40.04 40.23
C GLN A 50 16.94 -38.91 40.54
N SER A 51 16.56 -38.24 41.64
CA SER A 51 17.16 -37.19 42.48
C SER A 51 18.61 -37.49 42.88
N GLU A 52 19.45 -36.57 43.37
CA GLU A 52 19.44 -35.52 44.42
C GLU A 52 20.70 -34.66 44.12
N GLY A 53 20.97 -33.44 44.59
CA GLY A 53 20.50 -32.62 45.68
C GLY A 53 21.55 -31.50 45.91
N SER A 54 21.25 -30.61 46.85
CA SER A 54 22.11 -29.54 47.40
C SER A 54 22.20 -28.23 46.60
N ASN A 55 21.52 -27.19 47.08
CA ASN A 55 22.15 -26.23 48.00
C ASN A 55 21.08 -25.28 48.57
N GLY A 56 21.04 -25.21 49.91
CA GLY A 56 20.32 -24.19 50.67
C GLY A 56 21.05 -22.83 50.69
N PRO A 57 20.51 -21.84 51.42
CA PRO A 57 20.35 -20.46 50.94
C PRO A 57 21.47 -19.50 51.38
N ALA A 58 21.61 -18.39 50.66
CA ALA A 58 22.27 -17.19 51.17
C ALA A 58 21.48 -15.94 50.74
N ASP A 59 21.14 -15.15 51.75
CA ASP A 59 20.45 -13.88 51.73
C ASP A 59 21.01 -12.87 50.71
N THR A 60 20.12 -12.08 50.10
CA THR A 60 20.42 -10.69 49.75
C THR A 60 19.13 -9.88 49.61
N THR A 61 18.76 -9.27 50.72
CA THR A 61 17.73 -8.25 50.86
C THR A 61 18.12 -7.00 50.06
N ILE A 62 17.29 -6.58 49.10
CA ILE A 62 17.39 -5.25 48.47
C ILE A 62 16.20 -4.43 48.96
N THR A 63 16.48 -3.55 49.91
CA THR A 63 15.60 -2.51 50.47
C THR A 63 15.25 -1.46 49.40
N PRO A 64 13.97 -1.17 49.13
CA PRO A 64 13.56 0.08 48.49
C PRO A 64 13.53 1.22 49.52
N GLY A 65 14.26 2.30 49.23
CA GLY A 65 14.26 3.53 50.04
C GLY A 65 12.96 4.34 49.93
N PRO A 66 12.67 5.21 50.92
CA PRO A 66 11.32 5.70 51.21
C PRO A 66 10.79 6.79 50.28
N THR A 67 9.48 6.68 50.01
CA THR A 67 8.59 7.69 49.45
C THR A 67 8.38 8.84 50.43
N PRO A 68 8.52 10.12 50.05
CA PRO A 68 8.04 11.23 50.87
C PRO A 68 6.55 11.50 50.60
N SER A 69 5.73 11.33 51.64
CA SER A 69 4.35 11.83 51.73
C SER A 69 4.30 12.92 52.79
N GLY A 70 3.91 14.15 52.43
CA GLY A 70 3.63 15.25 53.36
C GLY A 70 3.16 16.53 52.67
N PRO A 71 2.25 17.34 53.26
CA PRO A 71 1.30 18.17 52.52
C PRO A 71 1.69 19.66 52.48
N HIS A 72 1.34 20.35 51.39
CA HIS A 72 1.36 21.82 51.36
C HIS A 72 0.12 22.37 50.63
N SER A 73 -0.84 22.84 51.44
CA SER A 73 -1.79 23.89 51.04
C SER A 73 -1.08 25.24 51.11
N GLY A 74 -1.45 26.19 50.24
CA GLY A 74 -1.09 27.60 50.41
C GLY A 74 -1.16 28.46 49.14
N GLU A 75 -2.31 29.09 48.95
CA GLU A 75 -2.59 30.41 48.35
C GLU A 75 -1.59 31.14 47.40
N ARG A 76 -2.17 31.63 46.27
CA ARG A 76 -1.82 32.91 45.58
C ARG A 76 -1.98 34.10 46.54
N PRO A 77 -1.24 35.25 46.45
CA PRO A 77 -1.47 36.25 45.37
C PRO A 77 -0.34 37.29 45.06
N GLY A 78 -0.45 37.98 43.91
CA GLY A 78 -0.26 39.45 43.81
C GLY A 78 1.06 40.07 43.29
N GLY A 79 0.92 41.13 42.45
CA GLY A 79 1.94 42.10 41.99
C GLY A 79 2.20 42.04 40.46
N ARG A 80 1.76 42.93 39.54
CA ARG A 80 1.59 44.42 39.54
C ARG A 80 2.94 45.11 39.88
N ASP A 81 3.54 46.05 39.15
CA ASP A 81 3.18 47.09 38.16
C ASP A 81 4.46 47.35 37.28
N ASP A 82 4.47 47.95 36.08
CA ASP A 82 4.36 49.39 35.78
C ASP A 82 4.41 49.59 34.25
N ALA A 83 3.40 50.23 33.63
CA ALA A 83 3.35 51.66 33.27
C ALA A 83 4.06 51.99 31.93
N ARG A 84 3.30 52.12 30.82
CA ARG A 84 2.60 53.33 30.31
C ARG A 84 3.55 54.39 29.70
N ASN A 85 3.38 54.63 28.40
CA ASN A 85 3.01 55.95 27.82
C ASN A 85 2.56 55.72 26.37
N GLY A 86 1.29 55.98 25.99
CA GLY A 86 0.80 57.26 25.46
C GLY A 86 1.10 57.34 23.96
N GLY A 87 0.18 57.21 23.00
CA GLY A 87 -1.19 57.71 22.92
C GLY A 87 -1.21 58.94 22.03
N THR A 88 -1.65 58.83 20.77
CA THR A 88 -2.48 59.84 20.07
C THR A 88 -2.79 59.43 18.62
N SER A 89 -3.98 59.86 18.22
CA SER A 89 -4.77 59.71 17.00
C SER A 89 -4.20 60.31 15.72
N GLY A 90 -4.67 59.81 14.58
CA GLY A 90 -4.62 60.53 13.30
C GLY A 90 -5.22 59.72 12.15
N ALA A 91 -6.44 60.06 11.75
CA ALA A 91 -7.06 59.61 10.51
C ALA A 91 -6.39 60.29 9.30
N GLY A 92 -6.27 59.57 8.18
CA GLY A 92 -5.77 60.12 6.92
C GLY A 92 -6.02 59.16 5.77
N THR A 93 -7.07 59.43 5.00
CA THR A 93 -7.31 58.90 3.65
C THR A 93 -6.25 59.41 2.68
N GLY A 94 -5.71 58.53 1.84
CA GLY A 94 -4.81 58.88 0.75
C GLY A 94 -4.79 57.80 -0.33
N SER A 95 -5.45 58.10 -1.45
CA SER A 95 -5.37 57.38 -2.72
C SER A 95 -3.98 57.58 -3.35
N GLY A 96 -3.44 56.54 -3.98
CA GLY A 96 -2.19 56.62 -4.75
C GLY A 96 -1.86 55.33 -5.48
N SER A 97 -2.32 55.23 -6.73
CA SER A 97 -1.80 54.28 -7.73
C SER A 97 -0.34 54.57 -8.06
N ALA A 98 0.50 53.53 -8.08
CA ALA A 98 1.65 53.44 -8.97
C ALA A 98 2.00 51.96 -9.18
N GLY A 99 2.11 51.57 -10.44
CA GLY A 99 2.38 50.21 -10.87
C GLY A 99 3.79 49.73 -10.55
N GLY A 100 3.90 48.41 -10.43
CA GLY A 100 5.16 47.69 -10.41
C GLY A 100 4.90 46.31 -11.01
N ALA A 101 5.31 46.13 -12.27
CA ALA A 101 5.35 44.84 -12.92
C ALA A 101 6.32 43.93 -12.18
N GLY A 102 5.80 42.88 -11.55
CA GLY A 102 6.57 41.78 -11.00
C GLY A 102 6.23 40.52 -11.76
N THR A 103 7.06 40.18 -12.75
CA THR A 103 7.10 38.87 -13.39
C THR A 103 7.52 37.82 -12.36
N GLY A 104 6.57 37.35 -11.58
CA GLY A 104 6.70 36.15 -10.76
C GLY A 104 6.17 34.97 -11.56
N GLY A 105 7.07 34.16 -12.11
CA GLY A 105 6.74 32.85 -12.67
C GLY A 105 6.11 31.98 -11.59
N GLY A 106 4.79 32.04 -11.50
CA GLY A 106 3.99 31.07 -10.75
C GLY A 106 4.08 29.76 -11.49
N ALA A 107 4.95 28.87 -11.02
CA ALA A 107 4.92 27.46 -11.36
C ALA A 107 3.50 26.94 -11.12
N GLY A 108 2.73 26.86 -12.20
CA GLY A 108 1.36 26.38 -12.19
C GLY A 108 1.33 24.93 -11.75
N GLY A 109 0.84 24.71 -10.54
CA GLY A 109 0.19 23.48 -10.13
C GLY A 109 1.08 22.24 -10.04
N ALA A 110 1.96 22.18 -9.04
CA ALA A 110 2.27 20.90 -8.40
C ALA A 110 1.06 20.45 -7.56
N GLY A 111 -0.07 20.18 -8.22
CA GLY A 111 -1.32 19.69 -7.63
C GLY A 111 -1.61 18.23 -7.99
N ALA A 112 -0.61 17.50 -8.49
CA ALA A 112 -0.73 16.10 -8.89
C ALA A 112 0.15 15.19 -7.99
N ALA A 113 0.01 15.32 -6.68
CA ALA A 113 0.67 14.45 -5.71
C ALA A 113 -0.27 14.10 -4.55
N ALA A 114 -1.44 13.55 -4.86
CA ALA A 114 -2.29 12.90 -3.86
C ALA A 114 -3.09 11.71 -4.44
N GLY A 115 -2.74 11.21 -5.62
CA GLY A 115 -3.35 10.02 -6.17
C GLY A 115 -2.58 8.80 -5.69
N GLY A 116 -3.06 8.09 -4.67
CA GLY A 116 -2.45 6.83 -4.22
C GLY A 116 -2.37 5.76 -5.32
N PHE A 117 -1.94 4.53 -5.00
CA PHE A 117 -1.55 3.44 -5.91
C PHE A 117 -0.15 3.59 -6.52
N GLY A 118 0.76 4.27 -5.83
CA GLY A 118 2.19 4.25 -6.15
C GLY A 118 2.62 4.96 -7.45
N GLY A 119 1.74 5.74 -8.08
CA GLY A 119 2.05 6.46 -9.32
C GLY A 119 2.46 5.54 -10.47
N GLY A 120 1.94 4.30 -10.48
CA GLY A 120 2.20 3.32 -11.54
C GLY A 120 1.98 3.93 -12.93
N ALA A 121 2.91 3.64 -13.85
CA ALA A 121 2.84 4.19 -15.20
C ALA A 121 1.49 3.88 -15.85
N GLY A 122 0.78 4.93 -16.29
CA GLY A 122 -0.51 4.78 -16.97
C GLY A 122 -1.74 4.76 -16.07
N LEU A 123 -1.60 4.99 -14.74
CA LEU A 123 -2.74 5.17 -13.84
C LEU A 123 -2.83 6.62 -13.35
N ALA A 124 -3.95 7.27 -13.63
CA ALA A 124 -4.31 8.54 -13.00
C ALA A 124 -5.33 8.28 -11.88
N VAL A 125 -5.11 8.92 -10.73
CA VAL A 125 -5.95 8.74 -9.54
C VAL A 125 -6.44 10.09 -9.04
N SER A 126 -7.75 10.19 -8.83
CA SER A 126 -8.43 11.39 -8.34
C SER A 126 -9.54 11.00 -7.36
N GLY A 127 -10.15 11.98 -6.69
CA GLY A 127 -11.30 11.72 -5.82
C GLY A 127 -11.57 12.84 -4.81
N ASP A 128 -12.61 12.64 -4.02
CA ASP A 128 -13.16 13.57 -3.02
C ASP A 128 -12.51 13.47 -1.63
N GLY A 129 -11.33 12.86 -1.55
CA GLY A 129 -10.75 12.44 -0.29
C GLY A 129 -10.09 13.58 0.46
N LYS A 130 -10.25 13.58 1.78
CA LYS A 130 -9.46 14.44 2.65
C LYS A 130 -8.09 13.80 2.92
N PRO A 131 -6.98 14.35 2.39
CA PRO A 131 -5.65 13.80 2.64
C PRO A 131 -5.29 13.96 4.13
N VAL A 132 -4.49 13.03 4.63
CA VAL A 132 -4.04 12.97 6.02
C VAL A 132 -2.52 12.95 6.03
N ALA A 133 -1.91 13.79 6.88
CA ALA A 133 -0.47 13.83 7.05
C ALA A 133 0.08 12.51 7.64
N ALA A 134 1.29 12.11 7.26
CA ALA A 134 1.90 10.85 7.69
C ALA A 134 2.04 10.70 9.22
N GLY A 135 2.12 11.81 9.97
CA GLY A 135 2.20 11.82 11.45
C GLY A 135 0.86 11.94 12.19
N SER A 136 -0.27 11.81 11.48
CA SER A 136 -1.60 11.91 12.10
C SER A 136 -1.85 10.82 13.14
N THR A 137 -2.47 11.20 14.26
CA THR A 137 -2.92 10.31 15.34
C THR A 137 -4.18 9.52 15.00
N LEU A 138 -4.82 9.80 13.86
CA LEU A 138 -6.01 9.07 13.43
C LEU A 138 -5.66 7.57 13.26
N PRO A 139 -6.45 6.63 13.82
CA PRO A 139 -6.16 5.21 13.71
C PRO A 139 -6.31 4.71 12.27
N ASP A 140 -5.58 3.67 11.91
CA ASP A 140 -5.77 3.02 10.62
C ASP A 140 -7.11 2.28 10.58
N CYS A 141 -7.79 2.35 9.44
CA CYS A 141 -8.98 1.55 9.21
C CYS A 141 -8.59 0.07 9.10
N THR A 142 -9.15 -0.78 9.97
CA THR A 142 -8.95 -2.22 9.91
C THR A 142 -9.90 -2.86 8.89
N SER A 143 -9.53 -4.01 8.34
CA SER A 143 -10.35 -4.71 7.32
C SER A 143 -11.77 -5.04 7.79
N GLY A 144 -11.98 -5.26 9.09
CA GLY A 144 -13.31 -5.48 9.67
C GLY A 144 -14.13 -4.21 9.91
N ALA A 145 -13.50 -3.04 9.89
CA ALA A 145 -14.15 -1.75 10.11
C ALA A 145 -14.59 -1.07 8.80
N VAL A 146 -14.10 -1.55 7.65
CA VAL A 146 -14.43 -0.96 6.35
C VAL A 146 -15.07 -1.95 5.39
N LYS A 147 -15.91 -1.42 4.51
CA LYS A 147 -16.36 -2.09 3.29
C LYS A 147 -15.67 -1.42 2.13
N VAL A 148 -14.97 -2.21 1.33
CA VAL A 148 -14.37 -1.76 0.07
C VAL A 148 -15.31 -2.20 -1.05
N SER A 149 -15.47 -1.37 -2.08
CA SER A 149 -16.15 -1.75 -3.31
C SER A 149 -15.46 -1.11 -4.51
N VAL A 150 -15.39 -1.83 -5.61
CA VAL A 150 -14.87 -1.30 -6.88
C VAL A 150 -15.89 -1.57 -7.98
N ARG A 151 -16.16 -0.56 -8.81
CA ARG A 151 -16.98 -0.73 -10.02
C ARG A 151 -16.34 -0.04 -11.21
N SER A 152 -16.57 -0.59 -12.39
CA SER A 152 -16.32 0.15 -13.63
C SER A 152 -17.37 1.25 -13.81
N VAL A 153 -16.95 2.44 -14.23
CA VAL A 153 -17.86 3.59 -14.46
C VAL A 153 -18.74 3.35 -15.69
N LYS A 154 -18.24 2.63 -16.69
CA LYS A 154 -19.00 2.15 -17.86
C LYS A 154 -18.91 0.63 -17.98
N ALA A 155 -19.93 0.01 -18.58
CA ALA A 155 -19.90 -1.42 -18.90
C ALA A 155 -18.84 -1.73 -19.98
N SER A 156 -18.69 -0.84 -20.96
CA SER A 156 -17.74 -0.96 -22.05
C SER A 156 -17.09 0.39 -22.38
N TYR A 157 -15.88 0.32 -22.96
CA TYR A 157 -15.08 1.47 -23.36
C TYR A 157 -14.69 1.33 -24.83
N GLY A 158 -14.96 2.38 -25.60
CA GLY A 158 -14.68 2.41 -27.03
C GLY A 158 -13.17 2.41 -27.35
N PRO A 159 -12.81 2.38 -28.64
CA PRO A 159 -11.42 2.53 -29.08
C PRO A 159 -10.79 3.82 -28.56
N GLY A 160 -9.61 3.72 -27.93
CA GLY A 160 -8.90 4.86 -27.36
C GLY A 160 -9.50 5.44 -26.08
N GLU A 161 -10.74 5.09 -25.71
CA GLU A 161 -11.33 5.48 -24.44
C GLU A 161 -10.61 4.79 -23.29
N LYS A 162 -10.28 5.55 -22.24
CA LYS A 162 -9.59 5.05 -21.05
C LYS A 162 -10.60 4.52 -20.01
N PRO A 163 -10.45 3.26 -19.55
CA PRO A 163 -11.27 2.71 -18.49
C PRO A 163 -11.16 3.52 -17.20
N LYS A 164 -12.31 3.73 -16.54
CA LYS A 164 -12.42 4.40 -15.25
C LYS A 164 -13.07 3.47 -14.23
N PHE A 165 -12.47 3.38 -13.06
CA PHE A 165 -12.99 2.58 -11.96
C PHE A 165 -13.24 3.47 -10.76
N GLU A 166 -14.44 3.38 -10.18
CA GLU A 166 -14.74 4.01 -8.90
C GLU A 166 -14.49 3.00 -7.78
N LEU A 167 -13.57 3.37 -6.89
CA LEU A 167 -13.27 2.68 -5.66
C LEU A 167 -13.89 3.46 -4.49
N VAL A 168 -14.70 2.78 -3.69
CA VAL A 168 -15.30 3.36 -2.48
C VAL A 168 -14.79 2.59 -1.27
N VAL A 169 -14.31 3.31 -0.27
CA VAL A 169 -14.03 2.75 1.07
C VAL A 169 -15.00 3.38 2.06
N GLN A 170 -15.92 2.57 2.58
CA GLN A 170 -16.93 2.97 3.54
C GLN A 170 -16.53 2.49 4.94
N ASN A 171 -16.54 3.39 5.92
CA ASN A 171 -16.29 3.07 7.31
C ASN A 171 -17.60 2.68 8.00
N SER A 172 -17.65 1.48 8.55
CA SER A 172 -18.81 0.94 9.28
C SER A 172 -18.77 1.26 10.78
N GLY A 173 -17.68 1.85 11.28
CA GLY A 173 -17.54 2.30 12.66
C GLY A 173 -18.05 3.73 12.90
N GLY A 174 -18.20 4.11 14.17
CA GLY A 174 -18.67 5.45 14.57
C GLY A 174 -17.59 6.54 14.57
N SER A 175 -16.31 6.17 14.60
CA SER A 175 -15.18 7.11 14.64
C SER A 175 -14.45 7.15 13.31
N ALA A 176 -13.87 8.31 12.96
CA ALA A 176 -13.03 8.43 11.77
C ALA A 176 -11.75 7.59 11.88
N CYS A 177 -11.28 7.07 10.75
CA CYS A 177 -10.02 6.35 10.61
C CYS A 177 -9.31 6.79 9.32
N LYS A 178 -8.04 6.42 9.12
CA LYS A 178 -7.30 6.68 7.87
C LYS A 178 -7.05 5.39 7.09
N VAL A 179 -7.10 5.50 5.77
CA VAL A 179 -6.71 4.44 4.84
C VAL A 179 -5.45 4.86 4.10
N ASN A 180 -4.47 3.97 4.06
CA ASN A 180 -3.25 4.17 3.29
C ASN A 180 -3.41 3.64 1.86
N PHE A 181 -3.36 4.54 0.88
CA PHE A 181 -3.31 4.24 -0.54
C PHE A 181 -1.89 4.27 -1.11
N GLY A 182 -0.84 4.17 -0.29
CA GLY A 182 0.54 4.09 -0.76
C GLY A 182 0.80 2.82 -1.60
N ALA A 183 1.85 2.83 -2.41
CA ALA A 183 2.17 1.75 -3.37
C ALA A 183 2.25 0.34 -2.76
N THR A 184 2.66 0.25 -1.49
CA THR A 184 2.82 -1.01 -0.76
C THR A 184 1.57 -1.40 0.03
N ALA A 185 0.64 -0.48 0.24
CA ALA A 185 -0.57 -0.67 1.05
C ALA A 185 -1.83 -0.87 0.19
N ALA A 186 -1.85 -0.29 -1.02
CA ALA A 186 -2.95 -0.37 -1.96
C ALA A 186 -2.47 -0.80 -3.35
N LEU A 187 -3.14 -1.79 -3.92
CA LEU A 187 -2.82 -2.37 -5.22
C LEU A 187 -4.03 -2.32 -6.15
N LEU A 188 -3.78 -2.01 -7.42
CA LEU A 188 -4.70 -2.25 -8.52
C LEU A 188 -4.01 -3.16 -9.53
N LYS A 189 -4.68 -4.24 -9.92
CA LYS A 189 -4.22 -5.20 -10.93
C LYS A 189 -5.28 -5.36 -12.00
N ILE A 190 -4.85 -5.41 -13.25
CA ILE A 190 -5.69 -5.71 -14.41
C ILE A 190 -5.18 -7.01 -15.02
N THR A 191 -6.10 -7.93 -15.26
CA THR A 191 -5.87 -9.22 -15.87
C THR A 191 -6.86 -9.47 -16.99
N ASP A 192 -6.65 -10.54 -17.75
CA ASP A 192 -7.72 -11.10 -18.58
C ASP A 192 -8.96 -11.45 -17.74
N SER A 193 -10.07 -11.75 -18.43
CA SER A 193 -11.33 -12.16 -17.80
C SER A 193 -11.22 -13.33 -16.81
N LYS A 194 -10.24 -14.23 -16.99
CA LYS A 194 -10.04 -15.38 -16.10
C LYS A 194 -9.19 -15.06 -14.87
N GLY A 195 -8.47 -13.95 -14.86
CA GLY A 195 -7.55 -13.62 -13.77
C GLY A 195 -6.17 -14.27 -13.89
N GLU A 196 -5.88 -14.92 -15.02
CA GLU A 196 -4.69 -15.75 -15.21
C GLU A 196 -3.57 -14.99 -15.93
N GLU A 197 -3.92 -14.19 -16.94
CA GLU A 197 -2.95 -13.42 -17.70
C GLU A 197 -2.81 -12.01 -17.12
N HIS A 198 -1.56 -11.65 -16.78
CA HIS A 198 -1.22 -10.30 -16.36
C HIS A 198 -1.30 -9.32 -17.55
N VAL A 199 -1.99 -8.20 -17.32
CA VAL A 199 -2.09 -7.10 -18.29
C VAL A 199 -1.38 -5.87 -17.76
N TRP A 200 -1.68 -5.47 -16.53
CA TRP A 200 -1.08 -4.30 -15.88
C TRP A 200 -1.21 -4.39 -14.36
N ALA A 201 -0.28 -3.81 -13.60
CA ALA A 201 -0.42 -3.64 -12.15
C ALA A 201 0.25 -2.37 -11.63
N SER A 202 -0.30 -1.78 -10.57
CA SER A 202 0.19 -0.54 -9.97
C SER A 202 1.59 -0.68 -9.35
N ASP A 203 1.98 -1.89 -8.99
CA ASP A 203 3.27 -2.25 -8.39
C ASP A 203 4.29 -2.81 -9.38
N ASP A 204 3.97 -2.88 -10.68
CA ASP A 204 4.93 -3.33 -11.68
C ASP A 204 6.12 -2.38 -11.82
N CYS A 205 5.85 -1.08 -11.76
CA CYS A 205 6.86 -0.03 -11.84
C CYS A 205 6.47 1.16 -10.95
N PRO A 206 6.62 1.02 -9.61
CA PRO A 206 6.20 2.03 -8.66
C PRO A 206 7.10 3.28 -8.78
N ARG A 207 6.51 4.47 -8.73
CA ARG A 207 7.24 5.76 -8.79
C ARG A 207 7.44 6.44 -7.45
N GLY A 208 6.81 5.91 -6.39
CA GLY A 208 6.98 6.40 -5.03
C GLY A 208 6.53 5.36 -4.02
N THR A 209 7.19 5.33 -2.87
CA THR A 209 6.93 4.37 -1.78
C THR A 209 6.31 5.03 -0.54
N GLY A 210 6.08 6.35 -0.59
CA GLY A 210 5.47 7.09 0.49
C GLY A 210 4.06 6.61 0.79
N ALA A 211 3.71 6.62 2.08
CA ALA A 211 2.34 6.39 2.49
C ALA A 211 1.45 7.56 2.02
N VAL A 212 0.27 7.23 1.51
CA VAL A 212 -0.71 8.20 1.01
C VAL A 212 -1.99 8.02 1.80
N HIS A 213 -2.11 8.73 2.91
CA HIS A 213 -3.24 8.55 3.82
C HIS A 213 -4.42 9.45 3.44
N PHE A 214 -5.61 8.88 3.51
CA PHE A 214 -6.87 9.62 3.38
C PHE A 214 -7.79 9.29 4.55
N GLU A 215 -8.51 10.28 5.03
CA GLU A 215 -9.51 10.11 6.08
C GLU A 215 -10.77 9.45 5.53
N VAL A 216 -11.33 8.53 6.31
CA VAL A 216 -12.67 7.99 6.14
C VAL A 216 -13.48 8.35 7.39
N PRO A 217 -14.46 9.28 7.29
CA PRO A 217 -15.27 9.68 8.43
C PRO A 217 -16.00 8.51 9.07
N GLY A 218 -16.35 8.61 10.35
CA GLY A 218 -17.22 7.63 11.01
C GLY A 218 -18.56 7.52 10.30
N SER A 219 -19.02 6.31 10.01
CA SER A 219 -20.22 6.01 9.21
C SER A 219 -20.24 6.69 7.83
N GLY A 220 -19.09 7.16 7.35
CA GLY A 220 -18.93 7.85 6.08
C GLY A 220 -18.13 7.03 5.08
N GLU A 221 -17.75 7.66 3.97
CA GLU A 221 -17.01 7.02 2.89
C GLU A 221 -15.97 7.97 2.27
N THR A 222 -15.07 7.40 1.49
CA THR A 222 -14.14 8.13 0.63
C THR A 222 -14.10 7.46 -0.74
N LYS A 223 -14.16 8.23 -1.84
CA LYS A 223 -14.22 7.70 -3.21
C LYS A 223 -13.01 8.07 -4.05
N ARG A 224 -12.33 7.09 -4.62
CA ARG A 224 -11.23 7.30 -5.57
C ARG A 224 -11.67 6.86 -6.97
N THR A 225 -11.38 7.69 -7.96
CA THR A 225 -11.48 7.34 -9.38
C THR A 225 -10.12 6.96 -9.89
N LEU A 226 -10.05 5.81 -10.55
CA LEU A 226 -8.84 5.19 -11.08
C LEU A 226 -8.99 5.13 -12.61
N GLU A 227 -8.22 5.93 -13.34
CA GLU A 227 -8.24 5.97 -14.81
C GLU A 227 -6.98 5.30 -15.36
N TRP A 228 -7.15 4.20 -16.10
CA TRP A 228 -6.05 3.46 -16.70
C TRP A 228 -5.88 3.80 -18.18
N ASP A 229 -4.65 4.03 -18.63
CA ASP A 229 -4.32 4.47 -19.99
C ASP A 229 -4.31 3.35 -21.05
N ARG A 230 -4.76 2.15 -20.68
CA ARG A 230 -4.80 0.92 -21.51
C ARG A 230 -3.45 0.34 -21.89
N LYS A 231 -2.33 0.88 -21.39
CA LYS A 231 -1.02 0.29 -21.65
C LYS A 231 -0.77 -0.89 -20.73
N ARG A 232 -0.15 -1.91 -21.29
CA ARG A 232 0.36 -3.04 -20.51
C ARG A 232 1.57 -2.61 -19.68
N SER A 233 1.78 -3.28 -18.56
CA SER A 233 3.03 -3.18 -17.79
C SER A 233 3.59 -4.57 -17.54
N ALA A 234 4.79 -4.62 -16.96
CA ALA A 234 5.40 -5.87 -16.53
C ALA A 234 6.21 -5.63 -15.25
N PRO A 235 6.31 -6.65 -14.37
CA PRO A 235 7.00 -6.52 -13.10
C PRO A 235 8.43 -5.99 -13.23
N ARG A 236 8.86 -5.23 -12.23
CA ARG A 236 10.20 -4.61 -12.15
C ARG A 236 10.50 -3.66 -13.31
N CYS A 237 9.50 -2.92 -13.77
CA CYS A 237 9.61 -2.00 -14.90
C CYS A 237 10.11 -2.66 -16.19
N ALA A 238 9.87 -3.96 -16.37
CA ALA A 238 10.27 -4.65 -17.59
C ALA A 238 9.40 -4.22 -18.78
N THR A 239 9.89 -4.47 -19.99
CA THR A 239 9.09 -4.30 -21.21
C THR A 239 8.04 -5.41 -21.30
N PRO A 240 6.73 -5.09 -21.42
CA PRO A 240 5.68 -6.09 -21.58
C PRO A 240 5.84 -6.87 -22.89
N ALA A 241 5.47 -8.16 -22.88
CA ALA A 241 5.45 -8.96 -24.08
C ALA A 241 4.24 -8.62 -24.98
N GLY A 242 4.45 -8.67 -26.30
CA GLY A 242 3.40 -8.41 -27.30
C GLY A 242 3.09 -6.93 -27.47
N SER A 243 1.84 -6.60 -27.81
CA SER A 243 1.42 -5.22 -28.06
C SER A 243 1.53 -4.36 -26.79
N PRO A 244 2.05 -3.11 -26.89
CA PRO A 244 2.13 -2.19 -25.75
C PRO A 244 0.78 -1.79 -25.15
N ALA A 245 -0.29 -1.83 -25.94
CA ALA A 245 -1.66 -1.57 -25.51
C ALA A 245 -2.46 -2.87 -25.36
N ALA A 246 -3.39 -2.88 -24.42
CA ALA A 246 -4.34 -3.98 -24.26
C ALA A 246 -5.27 -4.08 -25.47
N ALA A 247 -5.47 -5.31 -25.95
CA ALA A 247 -6.35 -5.62 -27.05
C ALA A 247 -7.84 -5.40 -26.66
N PRO A 248 -8.76 -5.39 -27.64
CA PRO A 248 -10.18 -5.53 -27.35
C PRO A 248 -10.48 -6.85 -26.63
N GLY A 249 -11.39 -6.83 -25.68
CA GLY A 249 -11.76 -8.02 -24.90
C GLY A 249 -12.36 -7.68 -23.53
N THR A 250 -12.72 -8.73 -22.79
CA THR A 250 -13.18 -8.63 -21.40
C THR A 250 -11.99 -8.76 -20.47
N TYR A 251 -11.92 -7.84 -19.52
CA TYR A 251 -10.87 -7.74 -18.52
C TYR A 251 -11.45 -7.75 -17.13
N ARG A 252 -10.62 -8.12 -16.16
CA ARG A 252 -10.92 -8.05 -14.75
C ARG A 252 -9.99 -7.06 -14.08
N VAL A 253 -10.56 -6.16 -13.28
CA VAL A 253 -9.79 -5.32 -12.35
C VAL A 253 -9.94 -5.88 -10.95
N GLU A 254 -8.83 -5.98 -10.24
CA GLU A 254 -8.74 -6.35 -8.84
C GLU A 254 -8.11 -5.19 -8.07
N VAL A 255 -8.74 -4.80 -6.96
CA VAL A 255 -8.24 -3.77 -6.06
C VAL A 255 -8.06 -4.37 -4.67
N LYS A 256 -6.92 -4.12 -4.05
CA LYS A 256 -6.65 -4.47 -2.65
C LYS A 256 -6.37 -3.21 -1.87
N VAL A 257 -7.19 -2.90 -0.86
CA VAL A 257 -7.06 -1.73 0.01
C VAL A 257 -7.51 -2.09 1.43
N ALA A 258 -6.79 -1.60 2.45
CA ALA A 258 -7.10 -1.89 3.85
C ALA A 258 -7.23 -3.40 4.16
N GLY A 259 -6.49 -4.25 3.43
CA GLY A 259 -6.55 -5.71 3.55
C GLY A 259 -7.76 -6.38 2.89
N VAL A 260 -8.70 -5.62 2.32
CA VAL A 260 -9.87 -6.13 1.58
C VAL A 260 -9.57 -6.17 0.09
N THR A 261 -9.94 -7.26 -0.58
CA THR A 261 -9.78 -7.43 -2.03
C THR A 261 -11.14 -7.48 -2.70
N GLU A 262 -11.36 -6.58 -3.66
CA GLU A 262 -12.58 -6.48 -4.45
C GLU A 262 -12.27 -6.57 -5.95
N ARG A 263 -13.25 -7.01 -6.73
CA ARG A 263 -13.08 -7.26 -8.17
C ARG A 263 -14.30 -6.81 -8.97
N THR A 264 -14.06 -6.37 -10.19
CA THR A 264 -15.12 -6.12 -11.17
C THR A 264 -14.61 -6.36 -12.59
N GLU A 265 -15.51 -6.46 -13.55
CA GLU A 265 -15.19 -6.70 -14.96
C GLU A 265 -15.53 -5.47 -15.81
N PHE A 266 -14.84 -5.35 -16.93
CA PHE A 266 -15.09 -4.31 -17.93
C PHE A 266 -14.71 -4.80 -19.33
N VAL A 267 -15.26 -4.16 -20.35
CA VAL A 267 -15.01 -4.50 -21.76
C VAL A 267 -14.27 -3.39 -22.47
N LEU A 268 -13.22 -3.75 -23.21
CA LEU A 268 -12.62 -2.92 -24.25
C LEU A 268 -13.20 -3.33 -25.59
N GLU A 269 -13.88 -2.40 -26.26
CA GLU A 269 -14.53 -2.67 -27.54
C GLU A 269 -13.53 -2.74 -28.69
N LYS A 270 -13.94 -3.43 -29.76
CA LYS A 270 -13.21 -3.45 -31.02
C LYS A 270 -13.40 -2.10 -31.73
N SER A 271 -12.36 -1.69 -32.46
CA SER A 271 -12.41 -0.59 -33.43
C SER A 271 -13.31 -0.92 -34.61
#